data_AF-A0A1V4WCQ1-F1
#
_entry.id   AF-A0A1V4WCQ1-F1
#
_cell.length_a   1.000
_cell.length_b   1.000
_cell.length_c   1.000
_cell.angle_alpha   90.00
_cell.angle_beta   90.00
_cell.angle_gamma   90.00
#
_symmetry.space_group_name_H-M   'P 1'
#
loop_
_entity.id
_entity.type
_entity.pdbx_description
1 polymer ?
#
loop_
_entity_poly.entity_id
_entity_poly.type
_entity_poly.pdbx_seq_one_letter_code
_entity_poly.pdbx_strand_id
1 'polypeptide(L)'
;MSDEEKKYVHIINDEGATMMTMQKMGREGDQMTVEGSLMGAWVCTMYINPEETLRMIRLLCSWTVISYMLSLPFILLKRRFKKKPKKA
;
A
#
# COMPACT_ATOMS: atom_id res chain seq x y z
N MET A 1 14.61 16.77 15.27
CA MET A 1 13.16 16.55 15.07
C MET A 1 13.03 15.19 14.45
N SER A 2 12.30 14.33 15.15
CA SER A 2 12.49 12.89 15.19
C SER A 2 11.95 12.16 13.96
N ASP A 3 12.56 11.01 13.69
CA ASP A 3 12.25 10.00 12.69
C ASP A 3 10.76 9.69 12.49
N GLU A 4 10.11 10.42 11.58
CA GLU A 4 8.92 9.92 10.88
C GLU A 4 9.37 9.44 9.49
N GLU A 5 9.90 8.21 9.40
CA GLU A 5 9.72 7.40 8.19
C GLU A 5 8.21 7.26 7.98
N LYS A 6 7.60 8.29 7.38
CA LYS A 6 6.18 8.30 7.05
C LYS A 6 5.97 7.10 6.15
N LYS A 7 5.25 6.10 6.67
CA LYS A 7 4.99 4.81 6.04
C LYS A 7 4.07 5.03 4.85
N TYR A 8 4.60 5.58 3.78
CA TYR A 8 3.87 5.81 2.55
C TYR A 8 3.70 4.51 1.80
N VAL A 9 2.48 4.22 1.38
CA VAL A 9 2.21 3.12 0.44
C VAL A 9 1.94 3.74 -0.92
N HIS A 10 2.80 3.42 -1.88
CA HIS A 10 2.61 3.81 -3.28
C HIS A 10 1.93 2.68 -4.03
N ILE A 11 0.79 2.98 -4.63
CA ILE A 11 0.11 2.11 -5.57
C ILE A 11 0.52 2.59 -6.97
N ILE A 12 1.13 1.70 -7.75
CA ILE A 12 1.63 1.98 -9.09
C ILE A 12 0.74 1.33 -10.16
N ASN A 13 0.67 1.95 -11.34
CA ASN A 13 0.08 1.31 -12.53
C ASN A 13 1.06 0.31 -13.18
N ASP A 14 0.61 -0.31 -14.26
CA ASP A 14 1.38 -1.22 -15.12
C ASP A 14 2.61 -0.55 -15.76
N GLU A 15 2.54 0.75 -16.06
CA GLU A 15 3.65 1.56 -16.57
C GLU A 15 4.64 2.01 -15.46
N GLY A 16 4.35 1.73 -14.19
CA GLY A 16 5.19 2.10 -13.05
C GLY A 16 4.98 3.53 -12.51
N ALA A 17 4.01 4.27 -13.04
CA ALA A 17 3.59 5.57 -12.52
C ALA A 17 2.77 5.42 -11.23
N THR A 18 2.99 6.34 -10.27
CA THR A 18 2.27 6.31 -8.98
C THR A 18 0.84 6.84 -9.14
N MET A 19 -0.13 5.98 -8.85
CA MET A 19 -1.56 6.26 -8.92
C MET A 19 -2.12 6.77 -7.60
N MET A 20 -1.62 6.25 -6.47
CA MET A 20 -2.07 6.67 -5.15
C MET A 20 -0.91 6.60 -4.17
N THR A 21 -0.80 7.62 -3.31
CA THR A 21 0.12 7.65 -2.18
C THR A 21 -0.69 7.77 -0.91
N MET A 22 -0.77 6.69 -0.12
CA MET A 22 -1.41 6.71 1.19
C MET A 22 -0.39 7.16 2.24
N GLN A 23 -0.76 8.13 3.07
CA GLN A 23 0.10 8.69 4.12
C GLN A 23 -0.33 8.26 5.50
N LYS A 24 -1.64 8.32 5.76
CA LYS A 24 -2.21 8.08 7.08
C LYS A 24 -3.57 7.43 6.96
N MET A 25 -3.88 6.56 7.90
CA MET A 25 -5.22 6.05 8.10
C MET A 25 -5.74 6.56 9.45
N GLY A 26 -7.02 6.86 9.50
CA GLY A 26 -7.71 7.32 10.69
C GLY A 26 -9.15 6.78 10.71
N ARG A 27 -9.91 7.28 11.68
CA ARG A 27 -11.32 7.00 11.82
C ARG A 27 -12.01 8.29 12.23
N GLU A 28 -13.09 8.62 11.55
CA GLU A 28 -13.95 9.75 11.87
C GLU A 28 -15.38 9.24 12.00
N GLY A 29 -15.89 9.21 13.25
CA GLY A 29 -17.18 8.59 13.56
C GLY A 29 -17.20 7.10 13.21
N ASP A 30 -18.07 6.72 12.27
CA ASP A 30 -18.19 5.35 11.75
C ASP A 30 -17.45 5.12 10.43
N GLN A 31 -16.83 6.16 9.88
CA GLN A 31 -16.09 6.09 8.63
C GLN A 31 -14.59 5.95 8.89
N MET A 32 -13.93 5.17 8.04
CA MET A 32 -12.48 5.09 8.02
C MET A 32 -11.94 6.20 7.12
N THR A 33 -10.92 6.93 7.57
CA THR A 33 -10.30 8.00 6.80
C THR A 33 -8.95 7.56 6.28
N VAL A 34 -8.62 7.93 5.04
CA VAL A 34 -7.32 7.70 4.41
C VAL A 34 -6.82 9.04 3.86
N GLU A 35 -5.76 9.57 4.45
CA GLU A 35 -5.08 10.76 3.94
C GLU A 35 -4.08 10.33 2.87
N GLY A 36 -4.21 10.88 1.67
CA GLY A 36 -3.36 10.49 0.55
C GLY A 36 -3.46 11.41 -0.66
N SER A 37 -2.54 11.23 -1.60
CA SER A 37 -2.56 11.90 -2.91
C SER A 37 -2.97 10.89 -3.97
N LEU A 38 -3.86 11.29 -4.88
CA LEU A 38 -4.23 10.52 -6.07
C LEU A 38 -3.54 11.14 -7.28
N MET A 39 -2.82 10.33 -8.06
CA MET A 39 -2.13 10.73 -9.31
C MET A 39 -1.24 11.98 -9.17
N GLY A 40 -0.60 12.15 -8.00
CA GLY A 40 0.24 13.33 -7.73
C GLY A 40 -0.54 14.62 -7.48
N ALA A 41 -1.87 14.55 -7.34
CA ALA A 41 -2.69 15.68 -6.90
C ALA A 41 -2.43 16.04 -5.42
N TRP A 42 -3.13 17.06 -4.92
CA TRP A 42 -3.03 17.48 -3.52
C TRP A 42 -3.39 16.33 -2.56
N VAL A 43 -2.80 16.35 -1.37
CA VAL A 43 -3.18 15.47 -0.26
C VAL A 43 -4.63 15.74 0.14
N CYS A 44 -5.48 14.73 0.01
CA CYS A 44 -6.89 14.76 0.38
C CYS A 44 -7.20 13.69 1.42
N THR A 45 -8.19 13.97 2.27
CA THR A 45 -8.77 12.99 3.19
C THR A 45 -9.91 12.27 2.48
N MET A 46 -9.74 10.96 2.27
CA MET A 46 -10.75 10.09 1.67
C MET A 46 -11.52 9.36 2.77
N TYR A 47 -12.84 9.32 2.64
CA TYR A 47 -13.74 8.64 3.57
C TYR A 47 -14.21 7.32 3.00
N ILE A 48 -14.09 6.26 3.79
CA ILE A 48 -14.50 4.91 3.43
C ILE A 48 -15.63 4.50 4.37
N ASN A 49 -16.76 4.12 3.78
CA ASN A 49 -17.92 3.66 4.52
C ASN A 49 -17.64 2.31 5.23
N PRO A 50 -18.35 2.02 6.34
CA PRO A 50 -18.19 0.76 7.05
C PRO A 50 -18.42 -0.48 6.17
N GLU A 51 -19.43 -0.43 5.29
CA GLU A 51 -19.77 -1.53 4.37
C GLU A 51 -18.62 -1.82 3.38
N GLU A 52 -18.03 -0.76 2.84
CA GLU A 52 -16.86 -0.87 1.95
C GLU A 52 -15.63 -1.36 2.71
N THR A 53 -15.48 -0.95 3.98
CA THR A 53 -14.41 -1.47 4.85
C THR A 53 -14.54 -2.98 5.04
N LEU A 54 -15.75 -3.50 5.26
CA LEU A 54 -15.99 -4.96 5.36
C LEU A 54 -15.69 -5.68 4.04
N ARG A 55 -16.07 -5.10 2.90
CA ARG A 55 -15.73 -5.64 1.57
C ARG A 55 -14.22 -5.67 1.37
N MET A 56 -13.52 -4.61 1.77
CA MET A 56 -12.06 -4.52 1.70
C MET A 56 -11.39 -5.59 2.57
N ILE A 57 -11.86 -5.80 3.79
CA ILE A 57 -11.37 -6.89 4.66
C ILE A 57 -11.56 -8.24 3.97
N ARG A 58 -12.74 -8.48 3.38
CA ARG A 58 -13.01 -9.73 2.65
C ARG A 58 -12.10 -9.95 1.46
N LEU A 59 -11.75 -8.87 0.73
CA LEU A 59 -10.77 -8.92 -0.36
C LEU A 59 -9.35 -9.22 0.14
N LEU A 60 -8.94 -8.59 1.25
CA LEU A 60 -7.65 -8.85 1.90
C LEU A 60 -7.54 -10.29 2.43
N CYS A 61 -8.65 -10.86 2.89
CA CYS A 61 -8.73 -12.27 3.29
C CYS A 61 -8.92 -13.26 2.12
N SER A 62 -8.86 -12.81 0.87
CA SER A 62 -8.92 -13.72 -0.27
C SER A 62 -7.67 -14.60 -0.35
N TRP A 63 -7.83 -15.83 -0.84
CA TRP A 63 -6.72 -16.78 -0.98
C TRP A 63 -5.57 -16.23 -1.84
N THR A 64 -5.89 -15.42 -2.84
CA THR A 64 -4.90 -14.73 -3.69
C THR A 64 -4.00 -13.81 -2.86
N VAL A 65 -4.57 -12.98 -1.99
CA VAL A 65 -3.79 -12.06 -1.14
C VAL A 65 -3.00 -12.83 -0.08
N ILE A 66 -3.62 -13.84 0.55
CA ILE A 66 -2.95 -14.67 1.55
C ILE A 66 -1.75 -15.41 0.96
N SER A 67 -1.92 -16.06 -0.20
CA SER A 67 -0.82 -16.74 -0.91
C SER A 67 0.29 -15.78 -1.30
N TYR A 68 -0.05 -14.56 -1.73
CA TYR A 68 0.92 -13.52 -2.00
C TYR A 68 1.68 -13.10 -0.73
N MET A 69 0.98 -12.86 0.38
CA MET A 69 1.60 -12.55 1.68
C MET A 69 2.55 -13.64 2.15
N LEU A 70 2.17 -14.92 2.00
CA LEU A 70 3.05 -16.06 2.32
C LEU A 70 4.28 -16.13 1.39
N SER A 71 4.14 -15.69 0.13
CA SER A 71 5.24 -15.64 -0.83
C SER A 71 6.14 -14.42 -0.68
N LEU A 72 5.72 -13.35 0.03
CA LEU A 72 6.50 -12.13 0.25
C LEU A 72 7.94 -12.38 0.72
N PRO A 73 8.22 -13.21 1.75
CA PRO A 73 9.60 -13.48 2.16
C PRO A 73 10.45 -14.02 0.99
N PHE A 74 9.92 -14.93 0.19
CA PHE A 74 10.61 -15.48 -0.98
C PHE A 74 10.80 -14.44 -2.09
N ILE A 75 9.80 -13.60 -2.35
CA ILE A 75 9.88 -12.52 -3.35
C ILE A 75 10.94 -11.50 -2.94
N LEU A 76 10.96 -11.09 -1.67
CA LEU A 76 11.93 -10.14 -1.13
C LEU A 76 13.35 -10.72 -1.16
N LEU A 77 13.52 -11.98 -0.76
CA LEU A 77 14.80 -12.69 -0.85
C LEU A 77 15.29 -12.75 -2.30
N LYS A 78 14.44 -13.18 -3.25
CA LYS A 78 14.78 -13.26 -4.69
C LYS A 78 15.18 -11.90 -5.26
N ARG A 79 14.48 -10.82 -4.89
CA ARG A 79 14.83 -9.45 -5.28
C ARG A 79 16.19 -9.02 -4.71
N ARG A 80 16.51 -9.38 -3.47
CA ARG A 80 17.83 -9.10 -2.87
C ARG A 80 18.96 -9.88 -3.55
N PHE A 81 18.76 -11.16 -3.89
CA PHE A 81 19.78 -11.97 -4.56
C PHE A 81 20.03 -11.57 -6.01
N LYS A 82 19.00 -11.10 -6.74
CA LYS A 82 19.16 -10.55 -8.10
C LYS A 82 19.92 -9.22 -8.14
N LYS A 83 20.08 -8.52 -7.01
CA LYS A 83 20.85 -7.26 -6.91
C LYS A 83 22.36 -7.48 -6.72
N LYS A 84 22.92 -8.67 -6.92
CA LYS A 84 24.38 -8.79 -7.13
C LYS A 84 24.71 -8.33 -8.56
N PRO A 85 25.28 -7.14 -8.78
CA PRO A 85 25.87 -6.84 -10.07
C PRO A 85 26.94 -7.88 -10.35
N LYS A 86 26.87 -8.46 -11.54
CA LYS A 86 28.03 -9.04 -12.21
C LYS A 86 29.10 -7.94 -12.16
N LYS A 87 30.13 -8.11 -11.33
CA LYS A 87 31.41 -7.42 -11.56
C LYS A 87 31.92 -7.98 -12.89
N ALA A 88 31.89 -7.15 -13.92
CA ALA A 88 32.66 -7.28 -15.14
C ALA A 88 33.28 -5.91 -15.39
#